data_AF-A0A015N5W1-F1
#
_entry.id   AF-A0A015N5W1-F1
#
_cell.length_a   1.000
_cell.length_b   1.000
_cell.length_c   1.000
_cell.angle_alpha   90.00
_cell.angle_beta   90.00
_cell.angle_gamma   90.00
#
_symmetry.space_group_name_H-M   'P 1'
#
loop_
_entity.id
_entity.type
_entity.pdbx_description
1 polymer ?
#
loop_
_entity_poly.entity_id
_entity_poly.type
_entity_poly.pdbx_seq_one_letter_code
_entity_poly.pdbx_strand_id
1 'polypeptide(L)'
;MEAPQNYKVSNILLIQNSITENEDDYIIESDNEEQQTYETDFAYLCEVLDKAKELLKESYNKPKRHLWLKNVRKNFRLLEKMNNDIKALENRRTMPKTWKNFNKNTMYWE
;
A
#
# COMPACT_ATOMS: atom_id res chain seq x y z
N MET A 1 62.06 38.49 19.87
CA MET A 1 61.95 38.45 18.40
C MET A 1 61.46 37.06 18.05
N GLU A 2 60.16 36.94 17.83
CA GLU A 2 59.50 35.68 17.45
C GLU A 2 59.69 35.44 15.94
N ALA A 3 60.03 34.20 15.57
CA ALA A 3 60.06 33.77 14.17
C ALA A 3 58.70 33.16 13.77
N PRO A 4 58.23 33.36 12.53
CA PRO A 4 56.87 33.02 12.14
C PRO A 4 56.67 31.51 11.97
N GLN A 5 55.63 30.98 12.61
CA GLN A 5 55.11 29.64 12.43
C GLN A 5 54.41 29.54 11.06
N ASN A 6 54.94 28.73 10.16
CA ASN A 6 54.34 28.46 8.85
C ASN A 6 53.42 27.24 8.96
N TYR A 7 52.12 27.51 9.07
CA TYR A 7 51.03 26.54 9.05
C TYR A 7 50.89 25.97 7.63
N LYS A 8 51.48 24.80 7.38
CA LYS A 8 51.18 24.05 6.15
C LYS A 8 49.89 23.25 6.31
N VAL A 9 48.88 23.76 5.61
CA VAL A 9 47.56 23.18 5.36
C VAL A 9 47.65 21.71 4.95
N SER A 10 46.73 20.92 5.50
CA SER A 10 46.58 19.47 5.38
C SER A 10 46.63 18.96 3.94
N ASN A 11 47.69 18.21 3.61
CA ASN A 11 47.67 17.31 2.46
C ASN A 11 46.98 16.01 2.88
N ILE A 12 45.65 15.97 2.82
CA ILE A 12 44.91 14.70 2.75
C ILE A 12 45.18 14.16 1.33
N LEU A 13 46.33 13.52 1.17
CA LEU A 13 46.75 12.90 -0.07
C LEU A 13 45.94 11.61 -0.24
N LEU A 14 44.87 11.72 -1.02
CA LEU A 14 44.35 10.71 -1.95
C LEU A 14 44.37 9.26 -1.44
N ILE A 15 43.41 8.89 -0.59
CA ILE A 15 42.93 7.50 -0.53
C ILE A 15 42.07 7.28 -1.79
N GLN A 16 42.73 7.22 -2.95
CA GLN A 16 42.17 6.65 -4.17
C GLN A 16 42.90 5.33 -4.38
N ASN A 17 42.39 4.29 -3.72
CA ASN A 17 42.35 2.91 -4.20
C ASN A 17 41.69 2.07 -3.10
N SER A 18 40.75 1.21 -3.51
CA SER A 18 39.91 0.34 -2.68
C SER A 18 38.75 0.99 -1.91
N ILE A 19 37.96 1.84 -2.58
CA ILE A 19 36.51 1.70 -2.41
C ILE A 19 36.16 0.49 -3.26
N THR A 20 35.99 -0.67 -2.63
CA THR A 20 35.27 -1.77 -3.24
C THR A 20 33.92 -1.21 -3.63
N GLU A 21 33.62 -1.18 -4.93
CA GLU A 21 32.25 -1.14 -5.41
C GLU A 21 31.63 -2.44 -4.91
N ASN A 22 31.13 -2.41 -3.67
CA ASN A 22 29.99 -3.23 -3.34
C ASN A 22 28.89 -2.61 -4.19
N GLU A 23 28.75 -3.11 -5.41
CA GLU A 23 27.43 -3.31 -5.97
C GLU A 23 26.67 -4.05 -4.87
N ASP A 24 26.00 -3.29 -4.00
CA ASP A 24 24.82 -3.78 -3.33
C ASP A 24 23.86 -4.08 -4.49
N ASP A 25 24.09 -5.24 -5.12
CA ASP A 25 23.07 -6.02 -5.78
C ASP A 25 22.02 -6.18 -4.68
N TYR A 26 21.09 -5.22 -4.64
CA TYR A 26 19.75 -5.53 -4.22
C TYR A 26 19.35 -6.66 -5.15
N ILE A 27 19.53 -7.88 -4.67
CA ILE A 27 18.73 -9.01 -5.11
C ILE A 27 17.33 -8.48 -4.87
N ILE A 28 16.72 -7.96 -5.93
CA ILE A 28 15.27 -7.88 -6.01
C ILE A 28 14.91 -9.36 -6.03
N GLU A 29 14.76 -9.94 -4.84
CA GLU A 29 13.90 -11.09 -4.63
C GLU A 29 12.51 -10.57 -4.98
N SER A 30 12.28 -10.41 -6.28
CA SER A 30 10.97 -10.52 -6.86
C SER A 30 10.61 -11.95 -6.56
N ASP A 31 9.99 -12.17 -5.41
CA ASP A 31 9.16 -13.34 -5.17
C ASP A 31 8.07 -13.29 -6.24
N ASN A 32 8.42 -13.76 -7.43
CA ASN A 32 7.56 -13.82 -8.60
C ASN A 32 6.29 -14.61 -8.26
N GLU A 33 6.39 -15.53 -7.30
CA GLU A 33 5.27 -16.25 -6.69
C GLU A 33 4.36 -15.36 -5.83
N GLU A 34 4.91 -14.44 -5.03
CA GLU A 34 4.13 -13.51 -4.20
C GLU A 34 3.40 -12.48 -5.10
N GLN A 35 4.09 -11.93 -6.10
CA GLN A 35 3.51 -11.02 -7.08
C GLN A 35 2.38 -11.67 -7.90
N GLN A 36 2.60 -12.91 -8.38
CA GLN A 36 1.56 -13.68 -9.08
C GLN A 36 0.36 -13.99 -8.16
N THR A 37 0.60 -14.23 -6.87
CA THR A 37 -0.46 -14.44 -5.89
C THR A 37 -1.29 -13.17 -5.70
N TYR A 38 -0.67 -11.99 -5.61
CA TYR A 38 -1.39 -10.71 -5.51
C TYR A 38 -2.24 -10.40 -6.74
N GLU A 39 -1.69 -10.58 -7.95
CA GLU A 39 -2.45 -10.35 -9.19
C GLU A 39 -3.65 -11.29 -9.30
N THR A 40 -3.45 -12.56 -8.90
CA THR A 40 -4.50 -13.57 -8.87
C THR A 40 -5.60 -13.21 -7.85
N ASP A 41 -5.22 -12.82 -6.64
CA ASP A 41 -6.17 -12.41 -5.60
C ASP A 41 -6.93 -11.14 -6.01
N PHE A 42 -6.26 -10.17 -6.62
CA PHE A 42 -6.90 -8.96 -7.12
C PHE A 42 -7.96 -9.28 -8.18
N ALA A 43 -7.59 -10.09 -9.19
CA ALA A 43 -8.51 -10.52 -10.24
C ALA A 43 -9.71 -11.28 -9.65
N TYR A 44 -9.46 -12.21 -8.71
CA TYR A 44 -10.49 -12.97 -8.03
C TYR A 44 -11.48 -12.08 -7.28
N LEU A 45 -10.98 -11.12 -6.49
CA LEU A 45 -11.83 -10.20 -5.73
C LEU A 45 -12.69 -9.33 -6.65
N CYS A 46 -12.13 -8.86 -7.77
CA CYS A 46 -12.88 -8.11 -8.78
C CYS A 46 -13.99 -8.97 -9.41
N GLU A 47 -13.67 -10.20 -9.80
CA GLU A 47 -14.63 -11.13 -10.39
C GLU A 47 -15.79 -11.44 -9.44
N VAL A 48 -15.50 -11.65 -8.15
CA VAL A 48 -16.52 -11.87 -7.12
C VAL A 48 -17.46 -10.67 -7.01
N LEU A 49 -16.93 -9.44 -7.06
CA LEU A 49 -17.75 -8.22 -7.02
C LEU A 49 -18.62 -8.07 -8.26
N ASP A 50 -18.09 -8.37 -9.45
CA ASP A 50 -18.85 -8.30 -10.70
C ASP A 50 -19.98 -9.33 -10.74
N LYS A 51 -19.71 -10.58 -10.37
CA LYS A 51 -20.75 -11.62 -10.24
C LYS A 51 -21.82 -11.24 -9.21
N ALA A 52 -21.42 -10.69 -8.06
CA ALA A 52 -22.36 -10.20 -7.06
C ALA A 52 -23.24 -9.06 -7.61
N LYS A 53 -22.66 -8.15 -8.41
CA LYS A 53 -23.37 -7.06 -9.08
C LYS A 53 -24.35 -7.57 -10.14
N GLU A 54 -23.99 -8.59 -10.90
CA GLU A 54 -24.89 -9.27 -11.84
C GLU A 54 -26.08 -9.89 -11.12
N LEU A 55 -25.84 -10.67 -10.07
CA LEU A 55 -26.91 -11.27 -9.25
C LEU A 55 -27.87 -10.22 -8.66
N LEU A 56 -27.34 -9.08 -8.20
CA LEU A 56 -28.16 -7.96 -7.74
C LEU A 56 -29.07 -7.43 -8.85
N LYS A 57 -28.55 -7.26 -10.07
CA LYS A 57 -29.34 -6.81 -11.24
C LYS A 57 -30.41 -7.83 -11.62
N GLU A 58 -30.05 -9.12 -11.71
CA GLU A 58 -30.98 -10.21 -12.03
C GLU A 58 -32.10 -10.35 -10.99
N SER A 59 -31.80 -10.04 -9.72
CA SER A 59 -32.78 -10.10 -8.65
C SER A 59 -33.91 -9.09 -8.81
N TYR A 60 -33.73 -8.02 -9.61
CA TYR A 60 -34.63 -6.86 -9.66
C TYR A 60 -36.10 -7.23 -9.89
N ASN A 61 -36.35 -8.21 -10.78
CA ASN A 61 -37.67 -8.68 -11.18
C ASN A 61 -38.12 -9.99 -10.49
N LYS A 62 -37.37 -10.48 -9.48
CA LYS A 62 -37.71 -11.76 -8.82
C LYS A 62 -38.82 -11.56 -7.77
N PRO A 63 -39.79 -12.49 -7.66
CA PRO A 63 -40.98 -12.32 -6.82
C PRO A 63 -40.72 -12.23 -5.30
N LYS A 64 -39.51 -12.57 -4.83
CA LYS A 64 -39.11 -12.49 -3.40
C LYS A 64 -37.84 -11.65 -3.18
N ARG A 65 -37.55 -10.70 -4.08
CA ARG A 65 -36.34 -9.87 -4.01
C ARG A 65 -36.11 -9.22 -2.64
N HIS A 66 -37.16 -8.71 -2.00
CA HIS A 66 -37.02 -8.01 -0.72
C HIS A 66 -36.51 -8.92 0.41
N LEU A 67 -36.94 -10.19 0.45
CA LEU A 67 -36.44 -11.19 1.41
C LEU A 67 -34.98 -11.55 1.11
N TRP A 68 -34.66 -11.77 -0.16
CA TRP A 68 -33.29 -12.07 -0.58
C TRP A 68 -32.34 -10.91 -0.27
N LEU A 69 -32.73 -9.65 -0.59
CA LEU A 69 -31.95 -8.45 -0.28
C LEU A 69 -31.73 -8.27 1.22
N LYS A 70 -32.73 -8.55 2.06
CA LYS A 70 -32.58 -8.48 3.53
C LYS A 70 -31.48 -9.43 4.03
N ASN A 71 -31.35 -10.60 3.42
CA ASN A 71 -30.32 -11.57 3.76
C ASN A 71 -28.96 -11.17 3.21
N VAL A 72 -28.90 -10.80 1.92
CA VAL A 72 -27.65 -10.48 1.22
C VAL A 72 -27.04 -9.15 1.66
N ARG A 73 -27.83 -8.17 2.14
CA ARG A 73 -27.33 -6.87 2.63
C ARG A 73 -26.21 -7.01 3.67
N LYS A 74 -26.28 -8.03 4.52
CA LYS A 74 -25.29 -8.24 5.59
C LYS A 74 -23.89 -8.53 5.03
N ASN A 75 -23.80 -9.14 3.85
CA ASN A 75 -22.53 -9.45 3.18
C ASN A 75 -21.78 -8.17 2.77
N PHE A 76 -22.51 -7.08 2.49
CA PHE A 76 -21.93 -5.80 2.07
C PHE A 76 -21.41 -4.93 3.23
N ARG A 77 -21.71 -5.28 4.49
CA ARG A 77 -21.36 -4.43 5.65
C ARG A 77 -19.85 -4.18 5.77
N LEU A 78 -19.04 -5.20 5.50
CA LEU A 78 -17.58 -5.07 5.56
C LEU A 78 -17.03 -4.24 4.40
N LEU A 79 -17.61 -4.36 3.20
CA LEU A 79 -17.29 -3.53 2.04
C LEU A 79 -17.65 -2.06 2.27
N GLU A 80 -18.83 -1.80 2.86
CA GLU A 80 -19.27 -0.46 3.24
C GLU A 80 -18.31 0.16 4.26
N LYS A 81 -17.88 -0.62 5.26
CA LYS A 81 -16.88 -0.18 6.24
C LYS A 81 -15.56 0.16 5.55
N MET A 82 -15.04 -0.70 4.67
CA MET A 82 -13.83 -0.43 3.90
C MET A 82 -13.93 0.89 3.12
N ASN A 83 -15.01 1.08 2.35
CA ASN A 83 -15.24 2.30 1.59
C ASN A 83 -15.26 3.56 2.47
N ASN A 84 -15.91 3.48 3.63
CA ASN A 84 -16.00 4.60 4.56
C ASN A 84 -14.64 4.90 5.22
N ASP A 85 -13.88 3.87 5.58
CA ASP A 85 -12.55 4.00 6.14
C ASP A 85 -11.60 4.67 5.14
N ILE A 86 -11.62 4.27 3.87
CA ILE A 86 -10.83 4.89 2.79
C ILE A 86 -11.23 6.36 2.57
N LYS A 87 -12.53 6.65 2.43
CA LYS A 87 -13.01 8.04 2.28
C LYS A 87 -12.62 8.92 3.47
N ALA A 88 -12.71 8.39 4.69
CA ALA A 88 -12.30 9.11 5.88
C ALA A 88 -10.79 9.38 5.89
N LEU A 89 -9.96 8.46 5.37
CA LEU A 89 -8.53 8.66 5.20
C LEU A 89 -8.24 9.77 4.18
N GLU A 90 -8.90 9.74 3.03
CA GLU A 90 -8.74 10.74 1.96
C GLU A 90 -9.12 12.15 2.43
N ASN A 91 -10.23 12.29 3.16
CA ASN A 91 -10.67 13.55 3.74
C ASN A 91 -9.70 14.13 4.78
N ARG A 92 -8.79 13.31 5.32
CA ARG A 92 -7.80 13.70 6.34
C ARG A 92 -6.41 13.94 5.74
N ARG A 93 -6.26 13.99 4.42
CA ARG A 93 -4.97 14.23 3.74
C ARG A 93 -4.25 15.51 4.17
N THR A 94 -4.95 16.48 4.76
CA THR A 94 -4.38 17.76 5.22
C THR A 94 -3.91 17.76 6.68
N MET A 95 -4.12 16.69 7.46
CA MET A 95 -3.66 16.60 8.84
C MET A 95 -2.60 15.50 9.04
N PRO A 96 -1.57 15.73 9.88
CA PRO A 96 -0.59 14.70 10.22
C PRO A 96 -1.29 13.46 10.81
N LYS A 97 -1.08 12.30 10.17
CA LYS A 97 -1.67 11.04 10.60
C LYS A 97 -0.76 10.37 11.64
N THR A 98 -1.32 9.97 12.77
CA THR A 98 -0.63 9.09 13.73
C THR A 98 -0.93 7.63 13.40
N TRP A 99 -0.01 6.71 13.69
CA TRP A 99 -0.21 5.25 13.50
C TRP A 99 -1.52 4.70 14.07
N LYS A 100 -2.02 5.28 15.17
CA LYS A 100 -3.32 4.95 15.79
C LYS A 100 -4.54 5.19 14.88
N ASN A 101 -4.39 6.01 13.84
CA ASN A 101 -5.47 6.38 12.93
C ASN A 101 -5.67 5.38 11.78
N PHE A 102 -4.75 4.43 11.62
CA PHE A 102 -4.84 3.39 10.60
C PHE A 102 -5.55 2.15 11.15
N ASN A 103 -6.30 1.50 10.28
CA ASN A 103 -6.87 0.19 10.51
C ASN A 103 -6.50 -0.73 9.34
N LYS A 104 -6.91 -2.00 9.40
CA LYS A 104 -6.57 -2.99 8.36
C LYS A 104 -6.91 -2.54 6.93
N ASN A 105 -7.95 -1.71 6.74
CA ASN A 105 -8.36 -1.20 5.44
C ASN A 105 -7.53 0.02 4.99
N THR A 106 -6.89 0.74 5.90
CA THR A 106 -6.21 2.01 5.59
C THR A 106 -4.69 1.97 5.77
N MET A 107 -4.16 0.94 6.43
CA MET A 107 -2.74 0.83 6.80
C MET A 107 -1.80 0.84 5.59
N TYR A 108 -2.24 0.26 4.46
CA TYR A 108 -1.48 0.19 3.21
C TYR A 108 -2.11 1.05 2.10
N TRP A 109 -2.95 2.03 2.46
CA TRP A 109 -3.67 2.91 1.53
C TRP A 109 -3.17 4.37 1.60
N GLU A 110 -1.86 4.57 1.76
CA GLU A 110 -1.24 5.90 1.81
C GLU A 110 -0.78 6.40 0.45
#